data_AF-A0A9P9ZI09-F1
#
_entry.id   AF-A0A9P9ZI09-F1
#
_cell.length_a   1.000
_cell.length_b   1.000
_cell.length_c   1.000
_cell.angle_alpha   90.00
_cell.angle_beta   90.00
_cell.angle_gamma   90.00
#
_symmetry.space_group_name_H-M   'P 1'
#
loop_
_entity.id
_entity.type
_entity.pdbx_description
1 polymer ?
#
loop_
_entity_poly.entity_id
_entity_poly.type
_entity_poly.pdbx_seq_one_letter_code
_entity_poly.pdbx_strand_id
1 'polypeptide(L)'
;MWMGTGNRYKRRRALTPSGLPSVIHSSLTTTTINKQRQTYARRPDIMRFDLLALSAFAPLVAAHGAVTSYIIGGTTYPGYEGFSPASSPKTIQFQWPNYDPTMTVSDAKMRCNGGTSAQLSATVQAGSNVTAIWKQWTHEQGPVQVWMFKCPGAFGSSCKGDGKGWFKIDEMGMWGGKLNSANWGTALIVKNLKWSSEIPRNLAPGNYLIRHELLALHQANTPQFYAECAQIVVQGSGSAVPPSDYLYSIPTYAPQNDPGVTVDIYSSKATTYTPPGGRVWSGFQF
;
A
#
# COMPACT_ATOMS: atom_id res chain seq x y z
N MET A 1 -31.26 -3.64 54.90
CA MET A 1 -30.74 -4.95 55.37
C MET A 1 -29.57 -5.29 54.46
N TRP A 2 -28.35 -4.82 54.81
CA TRP A 2 -27.23 -5.64 55.33
C TRP A 2 -26.76 -6.69 54.31
N MET A 3 -25.49 -6.94 53.99
CA MET A 3 -24.10 -6.46 54.20
C MET A 3 -23.29 -7.34 53.21
N GLY A 4 -22.19 -6.97 52.56
CA GLY A 4 -20.91 -6.53 53.12
C GLY A 4 -19.80 -7.57 52.87
N THR A 5 -18.70 -7.13 52.26
CA THR A 5 -17.29 -7.59 52.41
C THR A 5 -16.86 -8.94 51.76
N GLY A 6 -15.61 -9.13 51.30
CA GLY A 6 -14.41 -8.36 51.57
C GLY A 6 -13.18 -8.74 50.72
N ASN A 7 -12.20 -7.85 50.86
CA ASN A 7 -10.89 -7.74 50.22
C ASN A 7 -9.84 -8.63 50.94
N ARG A 8 -8.80 -9.12 50.25
CA ARG A 8 -7.56 -9.59 50.92
C ARG A 8 -6.28 -9.27 50.14
N TYR A 9 -5.57 -8.30 50.70
CA TYR A 9 -4.13 -8.04 50.61
C TYR A 9 -3.27 -9.23 51.10
N LYS A 10 -2.05 -9.38 50.55
CA LYS A 10 -0.88 -9.82 51.33
C LYS A 10 0.39 -9.10 50.86
N ARG A 11 0.98 -8.34 51.81
CA ARG A 11 2.33 -7.74 51.79
C ARG A 11 3.40 -8.79 52.12
N ARG A 12 4.65 -8.48 51.80
CA ARG A 12 5.91 -8.60 52.62
C ARG A 12 7.08 -8.18 51.73
N ARG A 13 8.21 -7.61 52.17
CA ARG A 13 8.64 -6.72 53.26
C ARG A 13 10.09 -6.34 52.89
N ALA A 14 10.51 -5.13 53.23
CA ALA A 14 11.81 -4.50 52.92
C ALA A 14 13.01 -5.12 53.64
N LEU A 15 14.23 -4.87 53.12
CA LEU A 15 15.49 -4.70 53.88
C LEU A 15 16.50 -3.84 53.07
N THR A 16 16.94 -2.71 53.64
CA THR A 16 18.22 -1.99 53.43
C THR A 16 19.16 -2.36 54.62
N PRO A 17 20.42 -1.87 54.82
CA PRO A 17 21.17 -0.79 54.15
C PRO A 17 22.71 -0.98 53.98
N SER A 18 23.38 0.10 53.52
CA SER A 18 24.71 0.62 53.94
C SER A 18 25.99 0.22 53.18
N GLY A 19 26.84 1.23 52.90
CA GLY A 19 28.28 1.08 52.68
C GLY A 19 28.92 1.90 51.55
N LEU A 20 29.24 3.18 51.80
CA LEU A 20 30.37 3.91 51.18
C LEU A 20 31.61 3.66 52.08
N PRO A 21 32.89 3.69 51.61
CA PRO A 21 33.50 4.95 51.13
C PRO A 21 34.70 4.88 50.14
N SER A 22 34.99 6.06 49.57
CA SER A 22 36.28 6.74 49.32
C SER A 22 37.54 6.06 48.70
N VAL A 23 37.99 6.69 47.58
CA VAL A 23 39.32 7.30 47.27
C VAL A 23 40.62 6.47 47.39
N ILE A 24 41.49 6.52 46.37
CA ILE A 24 42.91 7.02 46.36
C ILE A 24 43.77 6.34 45.27
N HIS A 25 44.53 7.20 44.58
CA HIS A 25 45.73 7.00 43.75
C HIS A 25 46.69 5.86 44.11
N SER A 26 47.41 5.37 43.10
CA SER A 26 48.86 5.02 43.13
C SER A 26 49.17 4.09 41.94
N SER A 27 50.31 4.05 41.25
CA SER A 27 51.47 4.91 41.05
C SER A 27 52.24 4.26 39.88
N LEU A 28 52.92 5.08 39.09
CA LEU A 28 53.95 4.68 38.13
C LEU A 28 55.13 4.00 38.82
N THR A 29 55.89 3.21 38.04
CA THR A 29 57.37 2.98 38.05
C THR A 29 57.66 1.50 37.75
N THR A 30 58.73 1.05 37.09
CA THR A 30 59.77 1.59 36.20
C THR A 30 60.49 0.33 35.70
N THR A 31 60.84 0.21 34.41
CA THR A 31 61.99 -0.64 34.05
C THR A 31 62.72 -0.05 32.84
N THR A 32 63.79 0.65 33.19
CA THR A 32 65.14 0.62 32.62
C THR A 32 65.33 0.80 31.11
N ILE A 33 65.85 1.99 30.79
CA ILE A 33 66.50 2.42 29.56
C ILE A 33 67.85 1.69 29.41
N ASN A 34 68.16 1.20 28.20
CA ASN A 34 69.55 1.02 27.80
C ASN A 34 69.81 1.76 26.47
N LYS A 35 70.85 2.59 26.50
CA LYS A 35 71.23 3.57 25.48
C LYS A 35 72.23 2.92 24.53
N GLN A 36 71.94 2.92 23.22
CA GLN A 36 72.96 2.84 22.17
C GLN A 36 72.60 3.85 21.09
N ARG A 37 73.42 4.90 20.96
CA ARG A 37 73.46 5.76 19.78
C ARG A 37 74.37 5.07 18.77
N GLN A 38 73.92 4.96 17.51
CA GLN A 38 74.76 5.34 16.38
C GLN A 38 73.94 5.51 15.10
N THR A 39 74.40 6.47 14.32
CA THR A 39 73.92 7.07 13.08
C THR A 39 73.82 6.11 11.89
N TYR A 40 72.75 6.18 11.08
CA TYR A 40 72.86 6.17 9.62
C TYR A 40 71.54 6.61 8.94
N ALA A 41 71.67 7.17 7.74
CA ALA A 41 70.63 7.91 7.02
C ALA A 41 69.83 7.07 6.02
N ARG A 42 68.66 7.61 5.66
CA ARG A 42 67.80 7.38 4.46
C ARG A 42 67.05 6.04 4.34
N ARG A 43 65.71 6.15 4.37
CA ARG A 43 64.74 5.80 3.29
C ARG A 43 63.32 6.23 3.73
N PRO A 44 62.45 6.74 2.84
CA PRO A 44 61.07 7.05 3.20
C PRO A 44 60.22 5.77 3.11
N ASP A 45 59.79 5.24 4.25
CA ASP A 45 58.79 4.19 4.29
C ASP A 45 57.41 4.80 4.06
N ILE A 46 56.80 4.39 2.95
CA ILE A 46 55.43 4.71 2.58
C ILE A 46 54.51 4.01 3.58
N MET A 47 53.96 4.77 4.55
CA MET A 47 52.84 4.30 5.37
C MET A 47 51.64 4.04 4.47
N ARG A 48 51.32 2.77 4.24
CA ARG A 48 50.03 2.35 3.70
C ARG A 48 48.98 2.53 4.80
N PHE A 49 48.14 3.54 4.64
CA PHE A 49 46.88 3.66 5.38
C PHE A 49 45.87 2.73 4.72
N ASP A 50 45.60 1.58 5.33
CA ASP A 50 44.48 0.74 4.96
C ASP A 50 43.17 1.44 5.38
N LEU A 51 42.52 2.11 4.44
CA LEU A 51 41.16 2.63 4.60
C LEU A 51 40.20 1.44 4.70
N LEU A 52 39.75 1.13 5.92
CA LEU A 52 38.54 0.36 6.17
C LEU A 52 37.34 1.14 5.59
N ALA A 53 36.95 0.80 4.37
CA ALA A 53 35.74 1.32 3.74
C ALA A 53 34.51 0.74 4.43
N LEU A 54 33.95 1.49 5.38
CA LEU A 54 32.66 1.20 6.00
C LEU A 54 31.57 1.36 4.94
N SER A 55 31.14 0.27 4.32
CA SER A 55 30.09 0.27 3.31
C SER A 55 28.75 0.53 4.00
N ALA A 56 28.27 1.77 3.98
CA ALA A 56 26.93 2.11 4.41
C ALA A 56 25.92 1.54 3.40
N PHE A 57 25.45 0.32 3.65
CA PHE A 57 24.23 -0.19 3.00
C PHE A 57 23.04 0.60 3.57
N ALA A 58 22.64 1.66 2.88
CA ALA A 58 21.32 2.24 3.10
C ALA A 58 20.29 1.19 2.66
N PRO A 59 19.40 0.69 3.56
CA PRO A 59 18.29 -0.12 3.11
C PRO A 59 17.44 0.75 2.16
N LEU A 60 17.38 0.38 0.88
CA LEU A 60 16.32 0.87 0.00
C LEU A 60 15.02 0.30 0.53
N VAL A 61 14.34 1.03 1.41
CA VAL A 61 12.96 0.71 1.77
C VAL A 61 12.10 1.20 0.60
N ALA A 62 11.94 0.35 -0.41
CA ALA A 62 10.96 0.57 -1.47
C ALA A 62 9.57 0.29 -0.90
N ALA A 63 8.95 1.31 -0.32
CA ALA A 63 7.67 1.24 0.40
C ALA A 63 6.44 1.14 -0.52
N HIS A 64 6.54 1.72 -1.71
CA HIS A 64 5.43 1.92 -2.64
C HIS A 64 5.21 0.73 -3.57
N GLY A 65 4.02 0.55 -4.14
CA GLY A 65 3.74 -0.57 -5.05
C GLY A 65 2.61 -0.29 -6.04
N ALA A 66 2.44 -1.22 -6.98
CA ALA A 66 1.37 -1.24 -7.98
C ALA A 66 0.88 -2.67 -8.19
N VAL A 67 -0.30 -2.85 -8.79
CA VAL A 67 -0.72 -4.16 -9.28
C VAL A 67 0.26 -4.61 -10.37
N THR A 68 0.71 -5.86 -10.27
CA THR A 68 1.77 -6.42 -11.12
C THR A 68 1.35 -7.70 -11.85
N SER A 69 0.26 -8.32 -11.42
CA SER A 69 -0.40 -9.42 -12.14
C SER A 69 -1.82 -9.63 -11.64
N TYR A 70 -2.56 -10.46 -12.36
CA TYR A 70 -3.93 -10.84 -12.01
C TYR A 70 -4.08 -12.36 -12.04
N ILE A 71 -4.99 -12.90 -11.23
CA ILE A 71 -5.47 -14.28 -11.34
C ILE A 71 -6.97 -14.21 -11.67
N ILE A 72 -7.35 -14.77 -12.81
CA ILE A 72 -8.74 -14.77 -13.30
C ILE A 72 -9.03 -16.17 -13.87
N GLY A 73 -10.07 -16.83 -13.36
CA GLY A 73 -10.41 -18.19 -13.78
C GLY A 73 -9.27 -19.21 -13.58
N GLY A 74 -8.46 -19.03 -12.53
CA GLY A 74 -7.28 -19.86 -12.26
C GLY A 74 -6.07 -19.58 -13.16
N THR A 75 -6.17 -18.66 -14.12
CA THR A 75 -5.06 -18.27 -15.02
C THR A 75 -4.36 -17.02 -14.51
N THR A 76 -3.04 -17.06 -14.42
CA THR A 76 -2.21 -15.88 -14.10
C THR A 76 -1.98 -15.05 -15.36
N TYR A 77 -2.40 -13.79 -15.31
CA TYR A 77 -2.14 -12.79 -16.34
C TYR A 77 -1.02 -11.86 -15.85
N PRO A 78 0.18 -11.86 -16.48
CA PRO A 78 1.22 -10.91 -16.13
C PRO A 78 0.75 -9.48 -16.40
N GLY A 79 1.05 -8.56 -15.48
CA GLY A 79 0.78 -7.14 -15.62
C GLY A 79 1.80 -6.42 -16.50
N TYR A 80 1.64 -5.12 -16.63
CA TYR A 80 2.63 -4.22 -17.19
C TYR A 80 3.81 -4.04 -16.21
N GLU A 81 5.02 -3.88 -16.72
CA GLU A 81 6.22 -3.64 -15.90
C GLU A 81 6.65 -2.17 -15.99
N GLY A 82 6.18 -1.32 -15.07
CA GLY A 82 6.37 0.13 -15.18
C GLY A 82 7.82 0.60 -15.19
N PHE A 83 8.68 0.01 -14.37
CA PHE A 83 10.10 0.36 -14.31
C PHE A 83 10.92 -0.14 -15.49
N SER A 84 10.46 -1.19 -16.18
CA SER A 84 11.16 -1.77 -17.32
C SER A 84 10.15 -2.26 -18.36
N PRO A 85 9.52 -1.34 -19.12
CA PRO A 85 8.49 -1.71 -20.07
C PRO A 85 9.00 -2.69 -21.11
N ALA A 86 8.41 -3.89 -21.15
CA ALA A 86 8.67 -4.89 -22.17
C ALA A 86 7.56 -4.92 -23.22
N SER A 87 7.89 -5.26 -24.46
CA SER A 87 6.91 -5.48 -25.53
C SER A 87 6.26 -6.87 -25.50
N SER A 88 6.80 -7.77 -24.67
CA SER A 88 6.33 -9.15 -24.47
C SER A 88 6.63 -9.60 -23.03
N PRO A 89 5.76 -10.39 -22.39
CA PRO A 89 4.44 -10.80 -22.88
C PRO A 89 3.49 -9.61 -22.97
N LYS A 90 2.54 -9.68 -23.91
CA LYS A 90 1.43 -8.73 -23.95
C LYS A 90 0.59 -8.90 -22.68
N THR A 91 -0.01 -7.82 -22.19
CA THR A 91 -0.76 -7.81 -20.93
C THR A 91 -2.20 -7.31 -21.11
N ILE A 92 -3.06 -7.64 -20.14
CA ILE A 92 -4.40 -7.08 -19.97
C ILE A 92 -4.39 -5.74 -19.23
N GLN A 93 -3.28 -5.38 -18.58
CA GLN A 93 -3.14 -4.21 -17.74
C GLN A 93 -2.77 -2.97 -18.56
N PHE A 94 -3.33 -1.82 -18.19
CA PHE A 94 -2.91 -0.53 -18.71
C PHE A 94 -1.50 -0.18 -18.20
N GLN A 95 -0.81 0.69 -18.94
CA GLN A 95 0.53 1.14 -18.57
C GLN A 95 0.49 1.95 -17.26
N TRP A 96 1.53 1.81 -16.45
CA TRP A 96 1.77 2.62 -15.25
C TRP A 96 3.28 2.92 -15.16
N PRO A 97 3.71 4.13 -14.78
CA PRO A 97 5.09 4.56 -15.00
C PRO A 97 6.08 4.08 -13.93
N ASN A 98 5.64 4.00 -12.69
CA ASN A 98 6.46 3.70 -11.52
C ASN A 98 5.52 3.46 -10.31
N TYR A 99 6.08 3.38 -9.10
CA TYR A 99 5.31 3.23 -7.87
C TYR A 99 4.95 4.58 -7.21
N ASP A 100 5.12 5.72 -7.88
CA ASP A 100 4.77 7.00 -7.27
C ASP A 100 3.25 7.14 -7.17
N PRO A 101 2.73 7.72 -6.08
CA PRO A 101 1.31 7.95 -5.94
C PRO A 101 0.84 9.12 -6.80
N THR A 102 -0.44 9.09 -7.15
CA THR A 102 -1.16 10.30 -7.54
C THR A 102 -1.60 11.03 -6.27
N MET A 103 -1.40 12.35 -6.20
CA MET A 103 -1.63 13.13 -4.97
C MET A 103 -2.95 13.92 -4.96
N THR A 104 -3.56 14.14 -6.13
CA THR A 104 -4.75 14.98 -6.25
C THR A 104 -5.87 14.27 -7.00
N VAL A 105 -7.10 14.39 -6.50
CA VAL A 105 -8.27 13.68 -7.06
C VAL A 105 -8.65 14.16 -8.46
N SER A 106 -8.21 15.37 -8.84
CA SER A 106 -8.42 15.95 -10.17
C SER A 106 -7.35 15.58 -11.20
N ASP A 107 -6.24 14.93 -10.80
CA ASP A 107 -5.20 14.52 -11.74
C ASP A 107 -5.74 13.45 -12.71
N ALA A 108 -5.47 13.61 -14.01
CA ALA A 108 -5.86 12.62 -15.01
C ALA A 108 -5.31 11.21 -14.71
N LYS A 109 -4.15 11.11 -14.04
CA LYS A 109 -3.55 9.84 -13.60
C LYS A 109 -4.43 9.08 -12.60
N MET A 110 -5.34 9.74 -11.88
CA MET A 110 -6.27 9.08 -10.96
C MET A 110 -7.04 7.93 -11.60
N ARG A 111 -7.30 8.00 -12.91
CA ARG A 111 -8.07 6.97 -13.60
C ARG A 111 -7.33 5.64 -13.66
N CYS A 112 -6.18 5.61 -14.32
CA CYS A 112 -5.44 4.38 -14.61
C CYS A 112 -3.91 4.62 -14.61
N ASN A 113 -3.41 5.47 -13.70
CA ASN A 113 -2.00 5.84 -13.57
C ASN A 113 -1.38 6.40 -14.88
N GLY A 114 -2.20 7.06 -15.70
CA GLY A 114 -1.80 7.60 -17.02
C GLY A 114 -1.88 6.60 -18.18
N GLY A 115 -2.10 5.31 -17.92
CA GLY A 115 -2.35 4.31 -18.95
C GLY A 115 -3.68 4.51 -19.67
N THR A 116 -3.76 4.07 -20.92
CA THR A 116 -4.94 4.31 -21.78
C THR A 116 -5.46 3.08 -22.53
N SER A 117 -4.68 2.01 -22.61
CA SER A 117 -5.09 0.78 -23.29
C SER A 117 -4.22 -0.40 -22.91
N ALA A 118 -4.69 -1.61 -23.17
CA ALA A 118 -3.90 -2.83 -23.12
C ALA A 118 -4.09 -3.67 -24.39
N GLN A 119 -3.15 -4.58 -24.65
CA GLN A 119 -3.13 -5.37 -25.88
C GLN A 119 -3.97 -6.65 -25.79
N LEU A 120 -4.25 -7.13 -24.59
CA LEU A 120 -5.06 -8.31 -24.33
C LEU A 120 -6.27 -7.97 -23.45
N SER A 121 -7.19 -8.92 -23.34
CA SER A 121 -8.25 -8.92 -22.33
C SER A 121 -8.37 -10.31 -21.70
N ALA A 122 -8.92 -10.38 -20.49
CA ALA A 122 -9.18 -11.64 -19.80
C ALA A 122 -10.69 -11.90 -19.70
N THR A 123 -11.13 -13.09 -20.11
CA THR A 123 -12.53 -13.50 -19.93
C THR A 123 -12.76 -13.90 -18.48
N VAL A 124 -13.86 -13.42 -17.90
CA VAL A 124 -14.32 -13.77 -16.55
C VAL A 124 -15.81 -14.08 -16.58
N GLN A 125 -16.23 -15.13 -15.87
CA GLN A 125 -17.66 -15.37 -15.64
C GLN A 125 -18.15 -14.45 -14.51
N ALA A 126 -19.31 -13.81 -14.68
CA ALA A 126 -20.00 -13.17 -13.57
C ALA A 126 -20.19 -14.17 -12.40
N GLY A 127 -19.96 -13.74 -11.16
CA GLY A 127 -19.86 -14.59 -9.97
C GLY A 127 -18.50 -15.24 -9.74
N SER A 128 -17.51 -14.98 -10.60
CA SER A 128 -16.13 -15.41 -10.37
C SER A 128 -15.29 -14.26 -9.82
N ASN A 129 -14.23 -14.64 -9.12
CA ASN A 129 -13.25 -13.70 -8.60
C ASN A 129 -12.28 -13.21 -9.67
N VAL A 130 -11.96 -11.91 -9.60
CA VAL A 130 -10.73 -11.33 -10.14
C VAL A 130 -9.82 -11.01 -8.97
N THR A 131 -8.61 -11.57 -8.97
CA THR A 131 -7.60 -11.30 -7.94
C THR A 131 -6.49 -10.44 -8.50
N ALA A 132 -6.26 -9.25 -7.94
CA ALA A 132 -5.09 -8.41 -8.21
C ALA A 132 -3.94 -8.76 -7.26
N ILE A 133 -2.71 -8.76 -7.78
CA ILE A 133 -1.48 -9.12 -7.06
C ILE A 133 -0.49 -7.96 -7.08
N TRP A 134 0.08 -7.65 -5.93
CA TRP A 134 1.17 -6.69 -5.76
C TRP A 134 2.48 -7.45 -5.53
N LYS A 135 3.61 -6.97 -6.07
CA LYS A 135 4.94 -7.51 -5.70
C LYS A 135 5.39 -7.00 -4.33
N GLN A 136 4.96 -5.80 -3.96
CA GLN A 136 5.27 -5.16 -2.70
C GLN A 136 4.19 -4.11 -2.36
N TRP A 137 4.00 -3.88 -1.07
CA TRP A 137 3.16 -2.81 -0.51
C TRP A 137 3.47 -2.66 0.98
N THR A 138 3.61 -1.45 1.50
CA THR A 138 3.99 -1.24 2.92
C THR A 138 3.11 -0.25 3.69
N HIS A 139 1.98 0.20 3.14
CA HIS A 139 1.12 1.19 3.81
C HIS A 139 -0.14 0.55 4.37
N GLU A 140 -0.28 0.52 5.70
CA GLU A 140 -1.35 -0.20 6.38
C GLU A 140 -2.60 0.65 6.65
N GLN A 141 -2.55 1.97 6.44
CA GLN A 141 -3.66 2.88 6.73
C GLN A 141 -4.27 3.38 5.42
N GLY A 142 -5.45 2.88 5.08
CA GLY A 142 -6.08 3.19 3.81
C GLY A 142 -7.15 2.21 3.34
N PRO A 143 -8.18 2.67 2.60
CA PRO A 143 -9.11 1.74 2.00
C PRO A 143 -8.51 1.03 0.77
N VAL A 144 -9.10 -0.11 0.46
CA VAL A 144 -9.05 -0.74 -0.87
C VAL A 144 -10.38 -0.46 -1.56
N GLN A 145 -10.35 -0.11 -2.84
CA GLN A 145 -11.55 0.10 -3.65
C GLN A 145 -11.38 -0.56 -5.02
N VAL A 146 -12.40 -1.30 -5.46
CA VAL A 146 -12.42 -1.92 -6.78
C VAL A 146 -13.61 -1.41 -7.57
N TRP A 147 -13.31 -0.90 -8.75
CA TRP A 147 -14.26 -0.24 -9.63
C TRP A 147 -14.31 -0.96 -10.98
N MET A 148 -15.45 -0.86 -11.66
CA MET A 148 -15.61 -1.29 -13.03
C MET A 148 -16.20 -0.18 -13.90
N PHE A 149 -15.90 -0.23 -15.19
CA PHE A 149 -16.43 0.67 -16.21
C PHE A 149 -16.84 -0.16 -17.43
N LYS A 150 -18.10 -0.04 -17.88
CA LYS A 150 -18.56 -0.74 -19.09
C LYS A 150 -18.06 -0.01 -20.34
N CYS A 151 -17.28 -0.69 -21.18
CA CYS A 151 -16.90 -0.14 -22.47
C CYS A 151 -18.13 0.04 -23.38
N PRO A 152 -18.18 1.10 -24.20
CA PRO A 152 -19.25 1.29 -25.19
C PRO A 152 -19.20 0.26 -26.34
N GLY A 153 -18.07 -0.45 -26.50
CA GLY A 153 -17.85 -1.44 -27.55
C GLY A 153 -16.52 -2.16 -27.35
N ALA A 154 -15.75 -2.30 -28.44
CA ALA A 154 -14.41 -2.90 -28.39
C ALA A 154 -13.44 -2.11 -27.49
N PHE A 155 -12.43 -2.79 -26.96
CA PHE A 155 -11.31 -2.14 -26.28
C PHE A 155 -10.51 -1.25 -27.23
N GLY A 156 -9.76 -0.30 -26.67
CA GLY A 156 -8.92 0.64 -27.41
C GLY A 156 -9.35 2.08 -27.21
N SER A 157 -9.29 2.88 -28.28
CA SER A 157 -9.45 4.34 -28.18
C SER A 157 -10.80 4.80 -27.65
N SER A 158 -11.86 4.02 -27.86
CA SER A 158 -13.21 4.28 -27.35
C SER A 158 -13.47 3.76 -25.93
N CYS A 159 -12.56 2.94 -25.37
CA CYS A 159 -12.67 2.43 -24.00
C CYS A 159 -11.43 2.77 -23.17
N LYS A 160 -11.31 4.05 -22.80
CA LYS A 160 -10.28 4.57 -21.89
C LYS A 160 -10.81 4.92 -20.49
N GLY A 161 -12.08 4.62 -20.23
CA GLY A 161 -12.77 4.98 -18.98
C GLY A 161 -13.10 6.47 -18.84
N ASP A 162 -13.30 7.17 -19.95
CA ASP A 162 -13.73 8.58 -19.96
C ASP A 162 -15.21 8.72 -19.60
N GLY A 163 -15.54 9.84 -18.92
CA GLY A 163 -16.91 10.19 -18.57
C GLY A 163 -17.45 9.51 -17.31
N LYS A 164 -18.76 9.69 -17.08
CA LYS A 164 -19.48 9.19 -15.90
C LYS A 164 -19.95 7.76 -16.16
N GLY A 165 -19.16 6.78 -15.74
CA GLY A 165 -19.46 5.36 -15.97
C GLY A 165 -18.77 4.38 -15.04
N TRP A 166 -17.93 4.86 -14.12
CA TRP A 166 -17.28 4.02 -13.12
C TRP A 166 -18.24 3.69 -11.99
N PHE A 167 -18.33 2.44 -11.59
CA PHE A 167 -19.11 1.99 -10.45
C PHE A 167 -18.27 1.08 -9.56
N LYS A 168 -18.48 1.19 -8.25
CA LYS A 168 -17.76 0.37 -7.26
C LYS A 168 -18.39 -1.01 -7.15
N ILE A 169 -17.58 -2.05 -7.16
CA ILE A 169 -18.02 -3.45 -6.94
C ILE A 169 -17.55 -4.00 -5.60
N ASP A 170 -16.49 -3.44 -5.02
CA ASP A 170 -15.92 -3.89 -3.76
C ASP A 170 -15.19 -2.75 -3.06
N GLU A 171 -15.22 -2.75 -1.74
CA GLU A 171 -14.47 -1.83 -0.90
C GLU A 171 -14.21 -2.39 0.49
N MET A 172 -13.06 -2.04 1.05
CA MET A 172 -12.80 -2.24 2.47
C MET A 172 -12.09 -1.02 3.04
N GLY A 173 -12.78 -0.30 3.91
CA GLY A 173 -12.22 0.79 4.70
C GLY A 173 -11.60 0.31 6.01
N MET A 174 -11.82 1.07 7.08
CA MET A 174 -11.37 0.73 8.43
C MET A 174 -12.38 -0.19 9.14
N TRP A 175 -11.91 -1.26 9.78
CA TRP A 175 -12.75 -2.09 10.68
C TRP A 175 -12.39 -1.91 12.17
N GLY A 176 -11.31 -1.19 12.47
CA GLY A 176 -10.92 -0.85 13.85
C GLY A 176 -11.54 0.45 14.35
N GLY A 177 -11.29 0.79 15.62
CA GLY A 177 -11.83 2.00 16.27
C GLY A 177 -10.88 3.20 16.28
N LYS A 178 -9.74 3.15 15.59
CA LYS A 178 -8.74 4.23 15.52
C LYS A 178 -8.13 4.31 14.13
N LEU A 179 -8.11 5.52 13.54
CA LEU A 179 -7.63 5.72 12.17
C LEU A 179 -6.15 5.39 11.99
N ASN A 180 -5.32 5.62 13.01
CA ASN A 180 -3.90 5.26 12.97
C ASN A 180 -3.58 3.79 13.30
N SER A 181 -4.59 2.92 13.41
CA SER A 181 -4.38 1.48 13.61
C SER A 181 -4.06 0.76 12.30
N ALA A 182 -3.60 -0.49 12.37
CA ALA A 182 -3.41 -1.38 11.22
C ALA A 182 -4.68 -2.18 10.84
N ASN A 183 -5.86 -1.59 11.07
CA ASN A 183 -7.16 -2.25 10.84
C ASN A 183 -7.87 -1.69 9.60
N TRP A 184 -7.24 -1.84 8.44
CA TRP A 184 -7.71 -1.30 7.16
C TRP A 184 -7.53 -2.28 6.01
N GLY A 185 -8.30 -2.08 4.94
CA GLY A 185 -8.16 -2.86 3.71
C GLY A 185 -6.70 -2.96 3.22
N THR A 186 -5.95 -1.85 3.22
CA THR A 186 -4.55 -1.85 2.77
C THR A 186 -3.62 -2.65 3.68
N ALA A 187 -3.93 -2.82 4.98
CA ALA A 187 -3.18 -3.70 5.88
C ALA A 187 -3.29 -5.17 5.46
N LEU A 188 -4.42 -5.59 4.88
CA LEU A 188 -4.55 -6.93 4.30
C LEU A 188 -3.70 -7.10 3.04
N ILE A 189 -3.48 -6.02 2.27
CA ILE A 189 -2.55 -6.02 1.13
C ILE A 189 -1.11 -6.14 1.60
N VAL A 190 -0.71 -5.42 2.66
CA VAL A 190 0.64 -5.57 3.25
C VAL A 190 0.89 -7.03 3.63
N LYS A 191 -0.10 -7.69 4.23
CA LYS A 191 0.02 -9.08 4.69
C LYS A 191 0.03 -10.10 3.56
N ASN A 192 -0.84 -9.94 2.56
CA ASN A 192 -1.16 -11.00 1.61
C ASN A 192 -0.66 -10.71 0.18
N LEU A 193 -0.30 -9.46 -0.10
CA LEU A 193 0.08 -8.95 -1.42
C LEU A 193 -0.95 -9.23 -2.53
N LYS A 194 -2.23 -9.39 -2.14
CA LYS A 194 -3.32 -9.67 -3.06
C LYS A 194 -4.66 -9.16 -2.54
N TRP A 195 -5.55 -8.82 -3.46
CA TRP A 195 -6.96 -8.52 -3.21
C TRP A 195 -7.83 -9.29 -4.18
N SER A 196 -8.92 -9.89 -3.72
CA SER A 196 -9.84 -10.66 -4.56
C SER A 196 -11.23 -10.09 -4.45
N SER A 197 -11.83 -9.74 -5.60
CA SER A 197 -13.18 -9.21 -5.68
C SER A 197 -14.03 -10.07 -6.61
N GLU A 198 -15.24 -10.40 -6.17
CA GLU A 198 -16.21 -11.13 -6.97
C GLU A 198 -16.88 -10.19 -7.97
N ILE A 199 -16.93 -10.58 -9.24
CA ILE A 199 -17.72 -9.86 -10.24
C ILE A 199 -19.19 -10.16 -9.96
N PRO A 200 -20.10 -9.17 -9.84
CA PRO A 200 -21.50 -9.44 -9.52
C PRO A 200 -22.14 -10.44 -10.49
N ARG A 201 -22.76 -11.51 -9.97
CA ARG A 201 -23.45 -12.58 -10.75
C ARG A 201 -24.50 -12.04 -11.71
N ASN A 202 -25.17 -10.97 -11.32
CA ASN A 202 -26.23 -10.35 -12.13
C ASN A 202 -25.74 -9.24 -13.06
N LEU A 203 -24.43 -8.93 -13.11
CA LEU A 203 -23.88 -7.90 -13.99
C LEU A 203 -24.13 -8.22 -15.46
N ALA A 204 -24.53 -7.22 -16.24
CA ALA A 204 -24.69 -7.38 -17.69
C ALA A 204 -23.36 -7.80 -18.37
N PRO A 205 -23.35 -8.76 -19.30
CA PRO A 205 -22.13 -9.18 -19.99
C PRO A 205 -21.57 -8.08 -20.90
N GLY A 206 -20.27 -8.17 -21.21
CA GLY A 206 -19.60 -7.30 -22.18
C GLY A 206 -18.15 -6.97 -21.81
N ASN A 207 -17.60 -5.97 -22.50
CA ASN A 207 -16.24 -5.49 -22.25
C ASN A 207 -16.24 -4.49 -21.10
N TYR A 208 -15.36 -4.69 -20.12
CA TYR A 208 -15.21 -3.83 -18.96
C TYR A 208 -13.74 -3.49 -18.71
N LEU A 209 -13.51 -2.29 -18.20
CA LEU A 209 -12.29 -2.00 -17.44
C LEU A 209 -12.56 -2.34 -15.98
N ILE A 210 -11.60 -2.97 -15.31
CA ILE A 210 -11.56 -3.11 -13.86
C ILE A 210 -10.41 -2.27 -13.32
N ARG A 211 -10.65 -1.49 -12.28
CA ARG A 211 -9.69 -0.58 -11.64
C ARG A 211 -9.55 -0.94 -10.17
N HIS A 212 -8.33 -1.26 -9.76
CA HIS A 212 -8.01 -1.48 -8.35
C HIS A 212 -7.32 -0.23 -7.83
N GLU A 213 -7.76 0.27 -6.67
CA GLU A 213 -7.24 1.46 -6.04
C GLU A 213 -6.88 1.19 -4.58
N LEU A 214 -5.65 1.55 -4.22
CA LEU A 214 -5.24 1.72 -2.84
C LEU A 214 -5.13 3.23 -2.57
N LEU A 215 -5.69 3.68 -1.45
CA LEU A 215 -5.53 5.04 -0.97
C LEU A 215 -4.75 5.00 0.34
N ALA A 216 -3.47 5.35 0.32
CA ALA A 216 -2.67 5.41 1.54
C ALA A 216 -2.85 6.77 2.24
N LEU A 217 -3.13 6.70 3.54
CA LEU A 217 -3.47 7.84 4.41
C LEU A 217 -2.47 8.05 5.55
N HIS A 218 -1.33 7.35 5.50
CA HIS A 218 -0.31 7.36 6.54
C HIS A 218 0.32 8.74 6.78
N GLN A 219 0.27 9.65 5.79
CA GLN A 219 0.69 11.04 5.95
C GLN A 219 -0.53 11.92 6.20
N ALA A 220 -0.50 12.68 7.31
CA ALA A 220 -1.59 13.56 7.68
C ALA A 220 -1.94 14.54 6.54
N ASN A 221 -3.22 14.60 6.18
CA ASN A 221 -3.79 15.47 5.15
C ASN A 221 -3.19 15.32 3.74
N THR A 222 -2.42 14.26 3.50
CA THR A 222 -1.62 14.07 2.27
C THR A 222 -1.98 12.72 1.64
N PRO A 223 -3.12 12.64 0.92
CA PRO A 223 -3.57 11.38 0.34
C PRO A 223 -2.63 10.92 -0.77
N GLN A 224 -2.46 9.60 -0.87
CA GLN A 224 -1.65 8.95 -1.89
C GLN A 224 -2.47 7.85 -2.57
N PHE A 225 -2.83 8.08 -3.84
CA PHE A 225 -3.65 7.18 -4.64
C PHE A 225 -2.78 6.32 -5.57
N TYR A 226 -3.05 5.01 -5.59
CA TYR A 226 -2.38 4.02 -6.43
C TYR A 226 -3.44 3.26 -7.19
N ALA A 227 -3.53 3.46 -8.50
CA ALA A 227 -4.67 2.99 -9.29
C ALA A 227 -4.22 2.32 -10.59
N GLU A 228 -4.49 1.04 -10.73
CA GLU A 228 -4.21 0.29 -11.95
C GLU A 228 -5.48 -0.26 -12.60
N CYS A 229 -5.52 -0.21 -13.94
CA CYS A 229 -6.64 -0.70 -14.74
C CYS A 229 -6.27 -1.95 -15.55
N ALA A 230 -7.24 -2.82 -15.79
CA ALA A 230 -7.12 -3.96 -16.70
C ALA A 230 -8.38 -4.16 -17.54
N GLN A 231 -8.22 -4.80 -18.71
CA GLN A 231 -9.30 -5.14 -19.64
C GLN A 231 -9.86 -6.54 -19.34
N ILE A 232 -11.15 -6.64 -19.05
CA ILE A 232 -11.83 -7.91 -18.81
C ILE A 232 -13.11 -8.04 -19.64
N VAL A 233 -13.40 -9.26 -20.11
CA VAL A 233 -14.64 -9.60 -20.82
C VAL A 233 -15.52 -10.37 -19.86
N VAL A 234 -16.58 -9.73 -19.37
CA VAL A 234 -17.56 -10.36 -18.48
C VAL A 234 -18.53 -11.18 -19.32
N GLN A 235 -18.63 -12.46 -18.99
CA GLN A 235 -19.62 -13.40 -19.53
C GLN A 235 -20.67 -13.74 -18.47
N GLY A 236 -21.84 -14.20 -18.92
CA GLY A 236 -22.97 -14.56 -18.07
C GLY A 236 -24.29 -14.17 -18.71
N SER A 237 -25.38 -14.32 -17.95
CA SER A 237 -26.75 -14.01 -18.36
C SER A 237 -27.38 -12.86 -17.57
N GLY A 238 -26.59 -12.17 -16.74
CA GLY A 238 -27.02 -11.01 -15.98
C GLY A 238 -27.48 -9.85 -16.88
N SER A 239 -28.26 -8.95 -16.31
CA SER A 239 -28.78 -7.75 -16.99
C SER A 239 -28.63 -6.47 -16.17
N ALA A 240 -28.00 -6.56 -14.99
CA ALA A 240 -27.89 -5.46 -14.07
C ALA A 240 -26.92 -4.40 -14.61
N VAL A 241 -27.40 -3.16 -14.54
CA VAL A 241 -26.65 -1.94 -14.84
C VAL A 241 -26.87 -0.99 -13.66
N PRO A 242 -25.81 -0.48 -13.01
CA PRO A 242 -25.98 0.45 -11.90
C PRO A 242 -26.73 1.72 -12.32
N PRO A 243 -27.65 2.25 -11.49
CA PRO A 243 -28.33 3.51 -11.77
C PRO A 243 -27.35 4.68 -11.72
N SER A 244 -27.75 5.82 -12.32
CA SER A 244 -26.88 7.00 -12.53
C SER A 244 -26.19 7.54 -11.28
N ASP A 245 -26.78 7.32 -10.10
CA ASP A 245 -26.27 7.81 -8.82
C ASP A 245 -25.13 6.94 -8.26
N TYR A 246 -24.88 5.78 -8.88
CA TYR A 246 -23.77 4.88 -8.61
C TYR A 246 -22.70 4.91 -9.72
N LEU A 247 -22.87 5.79 -10.70
CA LEU A 247 -21.89 6.03 -11.75
C LEU A 247 -21.09 7.29 -11.42
N TYR A 248 -19.77 7.20 -11.53
CA TYR A 248 -18.83 8.26 -11.22
C TYR A 248 -17.92 8.56 -12.41
N SER A 249 -17.42 9.79 -12.45
CA SER A 249 -16.28 10.14 -13.28
C SER A 249 -14.99 9.89 -12.50
N ILE A 250 -13.98 9.35 -13.18
CA ILE A 250 -12.61 9.30 -12.64
C ILE A 250 -11.71 9.97 -13.69
N PRO A 251 -10.97 11.06 -13.37
CA PRO A 251 -10.84 11.73 -12.06
C PRO A 251 -12.16 12.34 -11.53
N THR A 252 -12.13 12.81 -10.27
CA THR A 252 -13.21 13.55 -9.57
C THR A 252 -14.38 12.75 -8.98
N TYR A 253 -14.21 11.47 -8.66
CA TYR A 253 -15.25 10.69 -7.96
C TYR A 253 -15.54 11.17 -6.53
N ALA A 254 -14.64 11.97 -5.95
CA ALA A 254 -14.79 12.65 -4.67
C ALA A 254 -14.09 14.03 -4.73
N PRO A 255 -14.48 15.01 -3.90
CA PRO A 255 -13.73 16.25 -3.77
C PRO A 255 -12.42 16.02 -2.99
N GLN A 256 -11.40 16.84 -3.23
CA GLN A 256 -10.10 16.70 -2.55
C GLN A 256 -10.23 16.83 -1.02
N ASN A 257 -11.15 17.67 -0.55
CA ASN A 257 -11.43 17.88 0.88
C ASN A 257 -12.45 16.90 1.46
N ASP A 258 -12.79 15.81 0.74
CA ASP A 258 -13.60 14.73 1.31
C ASP A 258 -12.90 14.17 2.56
N PRO A 259 -13.61 13.95 3.68
CA PRO A 259 -13.01 13.44 4.92
C PRO A 259 -12.47 12.01 4.79
N GLY A 260 -12.86 11.26 3.76
CA GLY A 260 -12.27 9.99 3.37
C GLY A 260 -10.97 10.14 2.55
N VAL A 261 -10.73 11.31 1.95
CA VAL A 261 -9.54 11.61 1.14
C VAL A 261 -8.48 12.34 1.97
N THR A 262 -8.78 13.56 2.43
CA THR A 262 -7.83 14.39 3.19
C THR A 262 -8.16 14.28 4.67
N VAL A 263 -7.37 13.49 5.38
CA VAL A 263 -7.57 13.21 6.81
C VAL A 263 -6.23 13.19 7.56
N ASP A 264 -6.23 13.74 8.77
CA ASP A 264 -5.17 13.52 9.74
C ASP A 264 -5.53 12.33 10.63
N ILE A 265 -5.00 11.15 10.30
CA ILE A 265 -5.28 9.91 11.03
C ILE A 265 -4.71 9.89 12.45
N TYR A 266 -3.79 10.79 12.80
CA TYR A 266 -3.11 10.83 14.10
C TYR A 266 -3.84 11.71 15.10
N SER A 267 -4.39 12.84 14.66
CA SER A 267 -5.13 13.77 15.52
C SER A 267 -6.65 13.54 15.51
N SER A 268 -7.18 12.84 14.50
CA SER A 268 -8.60 12.56 14.40
C SER A 268 -9.11 11.70 15.57
N LYS A 269 -10.27 12.09 16.10
CA LYS A 269 -11.03 11.33 17.11
C LYS A 269 -12.10 10.42 16.50
N ALA A 270 -12.18 10.37 15.17
CA ALA A 270 -13.13 9.51 14.48
C ALA A 270 -12.88 8.03 14.85
N THR A 271 -13.96 7.30 15.04
CA THR A 271 -13.92 5.85 15.30
C THR A 271 -14.40 5.04 14.11
N THR A 272 -14.82 5.71 13.04
CA THR A 272 -15.30 5.15 11.79
C THR A 272 -14.68 5.88 10.61
N TYR A 273 -14.61 5.21 9.46
CA TYR A 273 -14.13 5.78 8.21
C TYR A 273 -15.04 5.33 7.06
N THR A 274 -15.38 6.26 6.17
CA THR A 274 -16.15 5.97 4.95
C THR A 274 -15.22 6.13 3.75
N PRO A 275 -15.00 5.06 2.95
CA PRO A 275 -14.24 5.19 1.71
C PRO A 275 -14.88 6.21 0.76
N PRO A 276 -14.08 7.06 0.08
CA PRO A 276 -14.61 8.07 -0.83
C PRO A 276 -15.25 7.45 -2.08
N GLY A 277 -16.09 8.22 -2.78
CA GLY A 277 -16.70 7.80 -4.04
C GLY A 277 -17.94 6.91 -3.89
N GLY A 278 -18.76 7.17 -2.86
CA GLY A 278 -20.02 6.46 -2.63
C GLY A 278 -19.87 4.99 -2.26
N ARG A 279 -20.99 4.27 -2.17
CA ARG A 279 -21.03 2.86 -1.76
C ARG A 279 -21.17 1.93 -2.96
N VAL A 280 -20.82 0.65 -2.78
CA VAL A 280 -21.20 -0.41 -3.73
C VAL A 280 -22.72 -0.43 -3.93
N TRP A 281 -23.18 -0.59 -5.17
CA TRP A 281 -24.61 -0.65 -5.47
C TRP A 281 -25.25 -1.91 -4.90
N SER A 282 -26.23 -1.73 -4.02
CA SER A 282 -26.91 -2.83 -3.32
C SER A 282 -27.80 -3.69 -4.22
N GLY A 283 -27.97 -3.31 -5.50
CA GLY A 283 -28.64 -4.15 -6.50
C GLY A 283 -27.74 -5.24 -7.08
N PHE A 284 -26.44 -5.22 -6.79
CA PHE A 284 -25.54 -6.32 -7.15
C PHE A 284 -25.81 -7.56 -6.32
N GLN A 285 -25.67 -8.71 -6.98
CA GLN A 285 -25.70 -10.02 -6.35
C GLN A 285 -24.30 -10.61 -6.44
N PHE A 286 -23.66 -10.80 -5.29
CA PHE A 286 -22.35 -11.44 -5.21
C PHE A 286 -22.52 -12.92 -5.04
#